data_AF-A0A967Z8V7-F1
#
_entry.id   AF-A0A967Z8V7-F1
#
_cell.length_a   1.000
_cell.length_b   1.000
_cell.length_c   1.000
_cell.angle_alpha   90.00
_cell.angle_beta   90.00
_cell.angle_gamma   90.00
#
_symmetry.space_group_name_H-M   'P 1'
#
loop_
_entity.id
_entity.type
_entity.pdbx_description
1 polymer ?
#
loop_
_entity_poly.entity_id
_entity_poly.type
_entity_poly.pdbx_seq_one_letter_code
_entity_poly.pdbx_strand_id
1 'polypeptide(L)'
;MPEPDADQAVVGEALARRGVEAELCVWNDPAIDWASYALCLLRTPWDYYRAPDAFLAWLAQTDSLTRLQNPLRTVRWNVHKSYLLELAREG
;
A
#
# COMPACT_ATOMS: atom_id res chain seq x y z
N MET A 1 -13.87 -11.03 -11.03
CA MET A 1 -13.75 -10.48 -9.67
C MET A 1 -12.28 -10.58 -9.31
N PRO A 2 -11.61 -9.54 -8.76
CA PRO A 2 -10.28 -9.74 -8.21
C PRO A 2 -10.39 -10.90 -7.21
N GLU A 3 -9.43 -11.82 -7.22
CA GLU A 3 -9.40 -12.89 -6.22
C GLU A 3 -9.34 -12.25 -4.82
N PRO A 4 -10.14 -12.74 -3.85
CA PRO A 4 -10.03 -12.26 -2.48
C PRO A 4 -8.59 -12.46 -1.99
N ASP A 5 -7.99 -11.45 -1.37
CA ASP A 5 -6.68 -11.60 -0.73
C ASP A 5 -6.79 -12.65 0.39
N ALA A 6 -6.20 -13.83 0.17
CA ALA A 6 -6.25 -14.94 1.11
C ALA A 6 -5.60 -14.57 2.46
N ASP A 7 -4.69 -13.60 2.47
CA ASP A 7 -4.03 -13.14 3.69
C ASP A 7 -4.91 -12.18 4.50
N GLN A 8 -5.95 -11.59 3.91
CA GLN A 8 -6.74 -10.53 4.53
C GLN A 8 -7.30 -10.95 5.90
N ALA A 9 -7.92 -12.14 5.96
CA ALA A 9 -8.50 -12.66 7.20
C ALA A 9 -7.42 -12.94 8.25
N VAL A 10 -6.32 -13.59 7.84
CA VAL A 10 -5.22 -13.96 8.74
C VAL A 10 -4.54 -12.73 9.33
N VAL A 11 -4.29 -11.71 8.51
CA VAL A 11 -3.71 -10.44 8.93
C VAL A 11 -4.68 -9.68 9.84
N GLY A 12 -5.96 -9.60 9.47
CA GLY A 12 -6.99 -8.95 10.27
C GLY A 12 -7.11 -9.56 11.67
N GLU A 13 -7.18 -10.89 11.77
CA GLU A 13 -7.22 -11.61 13.05
C GLU A 13 -5.94 -11.41 13.87
N ALA A 14 -4.77 -11.37 13.23
CA ALA A 14 -3.50 -11.13 13.90
C ALA A 14 -3.39 -9.71 14.47
N LEU A 15 -3.97 -8.72 13.80
CA LEU A 15 -4.05 -7.33 14.25
C LEU A 15 -5.08 -7.19 15.39
N ALA A 16 -6.27 -7.78 15.23
CA ALA A 16 -7.32 -7.76 16.26
C ALA A 16 -6.85 -8.40 17.57
N ARG A 17 -6.13 -9.53 17.53
CA ARG A 17 -5.53 -10.15 18.72
C ARG A 17 -4.49 -9.28 19.43
N ARG A 18 -3.95 -8.28 18.75
CA ARG A 18 -3.02 -7.28 19.31
C ARG A 18 -3.72 -5.98 19.71
N GLY A 19 -5.06 -5.94 19.66
CA GLY A 19 -5.86 -4.75 19.97
C GLY A 19 -5.77 -3.66 18.89
N VAL A 20 -5.36 -4.01 17.66
CA VAL A 20 -5.31 -3.08 16.54
C VAL A 20 -6.57 -3.23 15.71
N GLU A 21 -7.33 -2.15 15.60
CA GLU A 21 -8.43 -2.02 14.64
C GLU A 21 -7.85 -1.69 13.26
N ALA A 22 -8.25 -2.48 12.25
CA ALA A 22 -7.77 -2.32 10.89
C ALA A 22 -8.94 -2.42 9.91
N GLU A 23 -8.96 -1.53 8.94
CA GLU A 23 -9.97 -1.45 7.90
C GLU A 23 -9.33 -1.76 6.54
N LEU A 24 -10.05 -2.49 5.68
CA LEU A 24 -9.65 -2.66 4.29
C LEU A 24 -10.16 -1.47 3.48
N CYS A 25 -9.23 -0.65 3.01
CA CYS A 25 -9.53 0.55 2.24
C CYS A 25 -9.19 0.37 0.76
N VAL A 26 -10.04 0.89 -0.12
CA VAL A 26 -9.75 1.00 -1.56
C VAL A 26 -8.94 2.28 -1.79
N TRP A 27 -7.73 2.16 -2.35
CA TRP A 27 -6.77 3.28 -2.38
C TRP A 27 -7.29 4.53 -3.12
N ASN A 28 -8.08 4.35 -4.17
CA ASN A 28 -8.63 5.42 -4.98
C ASN A 28 -10.09 5.78 -4.63
N ASP A 29 -10.59 5.32 -3.49
CA ASP A 29 -11.90 5.74 -3.00
C ASP A 29 -11.81 7.17 -2.42
N PRO A 30 -12.48 8.16 -3.03
CA PRO A 30 -12.42 9.54 -2.58
C PRO A 30 -13.14 9.78 -1.24
N ALA A 31 -13.91 8.81 -0.74
CA ALA A 31 -14.62 8.93 0.54
C ALA A 31 -13.72 8.67 1.76
N ILE A 32 -12.51 8.14 1.56
CA ILE A 32 -11.61 7.74 2.65
C ILE A 32 -10.78 8.94 3.12
N ASP A 33 -10.96 9.31 4.40
CA ASP A 33 -10.11 10.30 5.06
C ASP A 33 -8.84 9.64 5.61
N TRP A 34 -7.78 9.65 4.80
CA TRP A 34 -6.48 9.07 5.17
C TRP A 34 -5.83 9.72 6.39
N ALA A 35 -6.17 10.98 6.73
CA ALA A 35 -5.62 11.65 7.90
C ALA A 35 -6.21 11.14 9.23
N SER A 36 -7.34 10.43 9.17
CA SER A 36 -7.98 9.82 10.34
C SER A 36 -7.27 8.55 10.83
N TYR A 37 -6.43 7.93 9.99
CA TYR A 37 -5.69 6.72 10.33
C TYR A 37 -4.31 7.05 10.92
N ALA A 38 -3.89 6.30 11.93
CA ALA A 38 -2.54 6.43 12.50
C ALA A 38 -1.45 5.79 11.62
N LEU A 39 -1.83 4.83 10.76
CA LEU A 39 -0.93 4.10 9.88
C LEU A 39 -1.68 3.55 8.67
N CYS A 40 -1.07 3.62 7.50
CA CYS A 40 -1.54 2.98 6.28
C CYS A 40 -0.52 1.93 5.81
N LEU A 41 -1.03 0.73 5.48
CA LEU A 41 -0.23 -0.41 5.01
C LEU A 41 -0.66 -0.77 3.59
N LEU A 42 0.29 -0.72 2.65
CA LEU A 42 0.03 -1.25 1.31
C LEU A 42 0.04 -2.77 1.37
N ARG A 43 -1.10 -3.35 1.02
CA ARG A 43 -1.27 -4.79 0.84
C ARG A 43 -1.40 -5.09 -0.64
N THR A 44 -2.63 -5.10 -1.12
CA THR A 44 -2.98 -5.64 -2.44
C THR A 44 -3.69 -4.60 -3.32
N PRO A 45 -3.08 -3.44 -3.62
CA PRO A 45 -3.64 -2.51 -4.61
C PRO A 45 -3.40 -3.06 -6.03
N TRP A 46 -3.94 -4.25 -6.33
CA TRP A 46 -3.59 -5.02 -7.52
C TRP A 46 -3.84 -4.28 -8.83
N ASP A 47 -4.71 -3.27 -8.84
CA ASP A 47 -5.05 -2.48 -10.01
C ASP A 47 -4.11 -1.29 -10.26
N TYR A 48 -3.11 -1.05 -9.41
CA TYR A 48 -2.22 0.12 -9.53
C TYR A 48 -1.58 0.24 -10.92
N TYR A 49 -1.25 -0.90 -11.56
CA TYR A 49 -0.59 -0.93 -12.86
C TYR A 49 -1.45 -0.35 -13.99
N ARG A 50 -2.77 -0.21 -13.77
CA ARG A 50 -3.68 0.44 -14.73
C ARG A 50 -3.56 1.95 -14.72
N ALA A 51 -3.08 2.53 -13.62
CA ALA A 51 -2.92 3.97 -13.44
C ALA A 51 -1.72 4.28 -12.53
N PRO A 52 -0.48 3.97 -12.95
CA PRO A 52 0.71 4.05 -12.08
C PRO A 52 0.99 5.47 -11.59
N ASP A 53 0.78 6.49 -12.44
CA ASP A 53 0.99 7.90 -12.04
C ASP A 53 -0.03 8.33 -10.98
N ALA A 54 -1.28 7.93 -11.13
CA ALA A 54 -2.33 8.21 -10.15
C ALA A 54 -2.05 7.50 -8.82
N PHE A 55 -1.58 6.25 -8.87
CA PHE A 55 -1.16 5.51 -7.70
C PHE A 55 0.01 6.18 -6.97
N LEU A 56 1.04 6.62 -7.70
CA LEU A 56 2.19 7.32 -7.11
C LEU A 56 1.83 8.70 -6.54
N ALA A 57 0.88 9.40 -7.16
CA ALA A 57 0.35 10.66 -6.66
C ALA A 57 -0.44 10.45 -5.36
N TRP A 58 -1.34 9.46 -5.34
CA TRP A 58 -2.06 9.05 -4.13
C TRP A 58 -1.09 8.67 -3.01
N LEU A 59 -0.10 7.82 -3.30
CA LEU A 59 0.93 7.40 -2.34
C LEU A 59 1.65 8.59 -1.70
N ALA A 60 2.04 9.59 -2.51
CA ALA A 60 2.68 10.78 -2.01
C ALA A 60 1.74 11.65 -1.15
N GLN A 61 0.47 11.74 -1.54
CA GLN A 61 -0.54 12.45 -0.76
C GLN A 61 -0.76 11.74 0.59
N THR A 62 -0.98 10.42 0.59
CA THR A 62 -1.19 9.64 1.81
C THR A 62 0.01 9.69 2.75
N ASP A 63 1.25 9.63 2.23
CA ASP A 63 2.49 9.79 3.01
C ASP A 63 2.59 11.16 3.72
N SER A 64 1.95 12.19 3.16
CA SER A 64 1.87 13.51 3.79
C SER A 64 0.78 13.63 4.86
N LEU A 65 -0.21 12.73 4.86
CA LEU A 65 -1.38 12.76 5.74
C LEU A 65 -1.27 11.77 6.91
N THR A 66 -0.64 10.62 6.68
CA THR A 66 -0.48 9.56 7.67
C THR A 66 0.83 8.81 7.46
N ARG A 67 1.21 7.97 8.43
CA ARG A 67 2.41 7.15 8.35
C ARG A 67 2.19 5.98 7.39
N LEU A 68 2.95 5.93 6.30
CA LEU A 68 3.04 4.75 5.46
C LEU A 68 4.00 3.70 6.06
N GLN A 69 3.51 2.48 6.26
CA GLN A 69 4.36 1.37 6.71
C GLN A 69 5.30 0.88 5.59
N ASN A 70 4.89 0.99 4.33
CA ASN A 70 5.75 0.80 3.17
C ASN A 70 6.27 2.19 2.77
N PRO A 71 7.54 2.55 3.06
CA PRO A 71 8.01 3.92 2.82
C PRO A 71 7.87 4.31 1.35
N LEU A 72 7.40 5.54 1.09
CA LEU A 72 7.16 6.06 -0.26
C LEU A 72 8.35 5.83 -1.20
N ARG A 73 9.58 6.07 -0.71
CA ARG A 73 10.82 5.86 -1.48
C ARG A 73 10.96 4.42 -1.96
N THR A 74 10.70 3.45 -1.08
CA THR A 74 10.81 2.02 -1.41
C THR A 74 9.78 1.62 -2.45
N VAL A 75 8.54 2.10 -2.30
CA VAL A 75 7.46 1.80 -3.24
C VAL A 75 7.75 2.41 -4.61
N ARG A 76 8.18 3.67 -4.66
CA ARG A 76 8.59 4.35 -5.92
C ARG A 76 9.71 3.62 -6.65
N TRP A 77 10.69 3.11 -5.90
CA TRP A 77 11.79 2.34 -6.47
C TRP A 77 11.32 0.97 -7.03
N ASN A 78 10.43 0.29 -6.31
CA ASN A 78 9.95 -1.05 -6.66
C ASN A 78 8.83 -1.07 -7.72
N VAL A 79 8.04 0.00 -7.86
CA VAL A 79 6.82 0.01 -8.69
C VAL A 79 7.10 -0.35 -10.16
N HIS A 80 8.30 -0.01 -10.63
CA HIS A 80 8.79 -0.31 -11.98
C HIS A 80 9.94 -1.31 -11.91
N LYS A 81 9.91 -2.35 -12.75
CA LYS A 81 10.89 -3.47 -12.71
C LYS A 81 12.33 -3.10 -13.07
N SER A 82 12.64 -1.83 -13.33
CA SER A 82 14.02 -1.36 -13.54
C SER A 82 14.92 -1.58 -12.33
N TYR A 83 14.35 -1.72 -11.12
CA TYR A 83 15.11 -2.10 -9.93
C TYR A 83 15.89 -3.41 -10.11
N LEU A 84 15.43 -4.32 -10.99
CA LEU A 84 16.16 -5.57 -11.29
C LEU A 84 17.52 -5.30 -11.94
N LEU A 85 17.66 -4.20 -12.69
CA LEU A 85 18.93 -3.82 -13.30
C LEU A 85 19.91 -3.28 -12.26
N GLU A 86 19.43 -2.54 -11.26
CA GLU A 86 20.26 -2.10 -10.14
C GLU A 86 20.69 -3.31 -9.28
N LEU A 87 19.76 -4.20 -8.92
CA LEU A 87 20.08 -5.41 -8.17
C LEU A 87 21.10 -6.30 -8.89
N ALA A 88 21.00 -6.44 -10.22
CA ALA A 88 21.97 -7.20 -11.00
C ALA A 88 23.36 -6.56 -11.07
N ARG A 89 23.50 -5.25 -10.83
CA ARG A 89 24.78 -4.54 -10.79
C ARG A 89 25.46 -4.62 -9.43
N GLU A 90 24.69 -4.86 -8.37
CA GLU A 90 25.17 -4.91 -6.98
C GLU A 90 25.40 -6.34 -6.45
N GLY A 91 25.01 -7.37 -7.22
CA GLY A 91 25.26 -8.80 -6.93
C GLY A 91 26.55 -9.34 -7.52
#